data_AF-A0A962WZH3-F1
#
_entry.id   AF-A0A962WZH3-F1
#
_cell.length_a   1.000
_cell.length_b   1.000
_cell.length_c   1.000
_cell.angle_alpha   90.00
_cell.angle_beta   90.00
_cell.angle_gamma   90.00
#
_symmetry.space_group_name_H-M   'P 1'
#
loop_
_entity.id
_entity.type
_entity.pdbx_description
1 polymer ?
#
loop_
_entity_poly.entity_id
_entity_poly.type
_entity_poly.pdbx_seq_one_letter_code
_entity_poly.pdbx_strand_id
1 'polypeptide(L)'
;VHKLLTGRLDRFPTIRQEGGISGFLSRDESEHDQFGAGHASTSISAALGMAVAQKYKPKNQRGRAVAIIGDGALTGGMAFEGLNNAGHLNLPFTVVLNDNEMSISPNVGALSKYLDKVRTDRTYNKAKDELAAMTARLPQGELLVELGKRMKDSLKEFVYHAMIWEELGFTYIGPIDGHDIRDMVDAFKQASQVEGPVFVHVITQKGKGY
;
A
#
# COMPACT_ATOMS: atom_id res chain seq x y z
N VAL A 1 -10.89 8.46 10.20
CA VAL A 1 -11.59 7.18 10.44
C VAL A 1 -11.02 6.43 11.64
N HIS A 2 -9.71 6.08 11.68
CA HIS A 2 -9.08 5.38 12.83
C HIS A 2 -9.51 5.90 14.21
N LYS A 3 -9.32 7.21 14.49
CA LYS A 3 -9.71 7.80 15.79
C LYS A 3 -11.21 7.66 16.09
N LEU A 4 -12.07 7.81 15.08
CA LEU A 4 -13.52 7.64 15.22
C LEU A 4 -13.89 6.23 15.69
N LEU A 5 -13.27 5.21 15.08
CA LEU A 5 -13.53 3.80 15.37
C LEU A 5 -12.86 3.30 16.65
N THR A 6 -12.03 4.12 17.28
CA THR A 6 -11.25 3.77 18.49
C THR A 6 -11.63 4.67 19.67
N GLY A 7 -12.94 4.85 19.85
CA GLY A 7 -13.52 5.49 21.04
C GLY A 7 -13.43 7.02 21.09
N ARG A 8 -13.04 7.69 19.99
CA ARG A 8 -12.86 9.16 19.97
C ARG A 8 -13.82 9.88 19.04
N LEU A 9 -14.97 9.26 18.72
CA LEU A 9 -16.01 9.87 17.88
C LEU A 9 -16.54 11.18 18.50
N ASP A 10 -16.94 11.16 19.77
CA ASP A 10 -17.56 12.30 20.44
C ASP A 10 -16.61 13.50 20.63
N ARG A 11 -15.30 13.21 20.70
CA ARG A 11 -14.24 14.22 20.81
C ARG A 11 -13.69 14.67 19.46
N PHE A 12 -14.09 14.03 18.36
CA PHE A 12 -13.56 14.37 17.04
C PHE A 12 -13.81 15.81 16.60
N PRO A 13 -14.91 16.49 16.98
CA PRO A 13 -15.10 17.91 16.69
C PRO A 13 -13.98 18.83 17.22
N THR A 14 -13.23 18.39 18.24
CA THR A 14 -12.12 19.16 18.83
C THR A 14 -10.76 18.85 18.21
N ILE A 15 -10.71 18.15 17.06
CA ILE A 15 -9.43 17.77 16.43
C ILE A 15 -8.62 19.01 16.02
N ARG A 16 -7.31 19.00 16.32
CA ARG A 16 -6.37 20.12 16.07
C ARG A 16 -6.70 21.44 16.79
N GLN A 17 -7.56 21.40 17.80
CA GLN A 17 -7.82 22.53 18.68
C GLN A 17 -6.97 22.41 19.95
N GLU A 18 -6.65 23.55 20.57
CA GLU A 18 -6.00 23.57 21.88
C GLU A 18 -6.84 22.82 22.92
N GLY A 19 -6.21 21.95 23.72
CA GLY A 19 -6.91 21.06 24.66
C GLY A 19 -7.74 19.94 24.01
N GLY A 20 -7.79 19.89 22.68
CA GLY A 20 -8.49 18.88 21.89
C GLY A 20 -7.65 17.65 21.57
N ILE A 21 -8.11 16.85 20.60
CA ILE A 21 -7.37 15.66 20.14
C ILE A 21 -6.39 16.02 19.02
N SER A 22 -5.27 15.30 18.96
CA SER A 22 -4.21 15.53 17.98
C SER A 22 -4.69 15.24 16.55
N GLY A 23 -4.15 15.98 15.59
CA GLY A 23 -4.33 15.71 14.16
C GLY A 23 -3.60 14.45 13.67
N PHE A 24 -2.68 13.91 14.47
CA PHE A 24 -1.89 12.71 14.16
C PHE A 24 -2.08 11.66 15.25
N LEU A 25 -1.50 10.48 15.06
CA LEU A 25 -1.43 9.46 16.12
C LEU A 25 -0.61 10.02 17.29
N SER A 26 -1.16 9.90 18.50
CA SER A 26 -0.51 10.37 19.73
C SER A 26 -0.62 9.29 20.81
N ARG A 27 0.53 8.82 21.29
CA ARG A 27 0.62 7.73 22.27
C ARG A 27 -0.05 8.09 23.60
N ASP A 28 0.02 9.35 23.99
CA ASP A 28 -0.60 9.85 25.22
C ASP A 28 -2.11 10.08 25.08
N GLU A 29 -2.64 10.03 23.84
CA GLU A 29 -4.06 10.25 23.57
C GLU A 29 -4.86 8.94 23.58
N SER A 30 -4.27 7.82 23.17
CA SER A 30 -4.98 6.55 23.05
C SER A 30 -4.03 5.35 23.02
N GLU A 31 -4.46 4.25 23.66
CA GLU A 31 -3.80 2.94 23.54
C GLU A 31 -3.78 2.40 22.10
N HIS A 32 -4.69 2.87 21.23
CA HIS A 32 -4.71 2.48 19.82
C HIS A 32 -3.68 3.23 18.97
N ASP A 33 -3.01 4.25 19.52
CA ASP A 33 -2.01 5.07 18.83
C ASP A 33 -0.60 4.64 19.29
N GLN A 34 -0.22 3.39 18.98
CA GLN A 34 1.01 2.74 19.48
C GLN A 34 2.32 3.44 19.08
N PHE A 35 2.30 4.24 18.01
CA PHE A 35 3.43 5.04 17.53
C PHE A 35 2.99 6.48 17.27
N GLY A 36 3.82 7.44 17.68
CA GLY A 36 3.58 8.85 17.38
C GLY A 36 3.81 9.12 15.91
N ALA A 37 2.80 9.61 15.20
CA ALA A 37 2.92 9.95 13.78
C ALA A 37 3.09 11.46 13.57
N GLY A 38 3.54 11.83 12.37
CA GLY A 38 3.67 13.24 11.94
C GLY A 38 4.68 13.38 10.83
N HIS A 39 5.90 12.86 11.05
CA HIS A 39 6.93 12.75 10.02
C HIS A 39 6.64 11.58 9.09
N ALA A 40 6.76 11.82 7.78
CA ALA A 40 6.58 10.80 6.76
C ALA A 40 7.71 9.75 6.80
N SER A 41 7.49 8.60 6.16
CA SER A 41 8.49 7.53 5.94
C SER A 41 8.95 6.75 7.18
N THR A 42 8.46 7.09 8.38
CA THR A 42 8.87 6.48 9.66
C THR A 42 8.12 5.18 10.01
N SER A 43 6.96 4.92 9.37
CA SER A 43 6.05 3.85 9.79
C SER A 43 6.61 2.44 9.63
N ILE A 44 7.38 2.18 8.57
CA ILE A 44 7.98 0.86 8.30
C ILE A 44 9.00 0.50 9.37
N SER A 45 9.98 1.38 9.64
CA SER A 45 11.01 1.13 10.65
C SER A 45 10.41 1.03 12.06
N ALA A 46 9.42 1.87 12.39
CA ALA A 46 8.72 1.80 13.68
C ALA A 46 8.02 0.45 13.88
N ALA A 47 7.23 0.02 12.90
CA ALA A 47 6.51 -1.24 12.96
C ALA A 47 7.45 -2.45 12.89
N LEU A 48 8.58 -2.36 12.17
CA LEU A 48 9.62 -3.40 12.19
C LEU A 48 10.24 -3.55 13.59
N GLY A 49 10.55 -2.45 14.27
CA GLY A 49 11.00 -2.49 15.67
C GLY A 49 9.97 -3.14 16.59
N MET A 50 8.68 -2.87 16.38
CA MET A 50 7.60 -3.57 17.09
C MET A 50 7.58 -5.07 16.76
N ALA A 51 7.75 -5.47 15.49
CA ALA A 51 7.81 -6.87 15.09
C ALA A 51 8.98 -7.61 15.75
N VAL A 52 10.15 -6.97 15.83
CA VAL A 52 11.31 -7.48 16.57
C VAL A 52 10.97 -7.69 18.04
N ALA A 53 10.31 -6.73 18.69
CA ALA A 53 9.89 -6.88 20.08
C ALA A 53 8.89 -8.05 20.27
N GLN A 54 7.96 -8.25 19.33
CA GLN A 54 7.02 -9.38 19.37
C GLN A 54 7.73 -10.74 19.29
N LYS A 55 8.87 -10.83 18.57
CA LYS A 55 9.68 -12.06 18.49
C LYS A 55 10.12 -12.56 19.88
N TYR A 56 10.35 -11.66 20.83
CA TYR A 56 10.80 -12.01 22.18
C TYR A 56 9.64 -12.38 23.14
N LYS A 57 8.39 -12.20 22.74
CA LYS A 57 7.23 -12.62 23.54
C LYS A 57 6.90 -14.12 23.36
N PRO A 58 6.23 -14.75 24.35
CA PRO A 58 5.68 -16.09 24.20
C PRO A 58 4.76 -16.19 22.96
N LYS A 59 4.80 -17.31 22.23
CA LYS A 59 4.11 -17.47 20.93
C LYS A 59 2.62 -17.12 21.00
N ASN A 60 1.94 -17.48 22.08
CA ASN A 60 0.53 -17.21 22.33
C ASN A 60 0.19 -15.76 22.73
N GLN A 61 1.21 -14.91 22.92
CA GLN A 61 1.05 -13.49 23.26
C GLN A 61 1.62 -12.57 22.16
N ARG A 62 2.08 -13.13 21.03
CA ARG A 62 2.63 -12.35 19.92
C ARG A 62 1.48 -11.71 19.14
N GLY A 63 1.60 -10.40 18.93
CA GLY A 63 0.82 -9.69 17.91
C GLY A 63 1.55 -9.64 16.57
N ARG A 64 0.87 -9.14 15.54
CA ARG A 64 1.47 -8.76 14.26
C ARG A 64 1.63 -7.25 14.18
N ALA A 65 2.78 -6.80 13.70
CA ALA A 65 3.00 -5.40 13.39
C ALA A 65 2.61 -5.12 11.92
N VAL A 66 1.81 -4.08 11.71
CA VAL A 66 1.35 -3.66 10.39
C VAL A 66 1.71 -2.19 10.21
N ALA A 67 2.53 -1.88 9.20
CA ALA A 67 2.82 -0.52 8.77
C ALA A 67 1.87 -0.13 7.64
N ILE A 68 1.18 1.00 7.77
CA ILE A 68 0.46 1.61 6.66
C ILE A 68 1.29 2.80 6.18
N ILE A 69 1.58 2.85 4.89
CA ILE A 69 2.40 3.90 4.28
C ILE A 69 1.74 4.39 3.00
N GLY A 70 1.78 5.69 2.75
CA GLY A 70 1.38 6.25 1.46
C GLY A 70 2.51 6.12 0.43
N ASP A 71 2.15 5.97 -0.83
CA ASP A 71 3.04 6.08 -2.00
C ASP A 71 4.04 7.24 -1.93
N GLY A 72 3.60 8.46 -1.61
CA GLY A 72 4.49 9.60 -1.45
C GLY A 72 5.50 9.44 -0.30
N ALA A 73 5.07 8.85 0.82
CA ALA A 73 5.93 8.59 1.97
C ALA A 73 6.91 7.42 1.73
N LEU A 74 6.61 6.52 0.79
CA LEU A 74 7.48 5.41 0.41
C LEU A 74 8.75 5.89 -0.31
N THR A 75 8.70 7.08 -0.93
CA THR A 75 9.85 7.69 -1.62
C THR A 75 10.98 8.13 -0.68
N GLY A 76 10.71 8.29 0.61
CA GLY A 76 11.71 8.71 1.57
C GLY A 76 12.72 7.60 1.87
N GLY A 77 14.01 7.94 1.96
CA GLY A 77 15.08 6.97 2.17
C GLY A 77 14.91 6.10 3.43
N MET A 78 14.28 6.64 4.49
CA MET A 78 13.95 5.89 5.71
C MET A 78 12.98 4.73 5.44
N ALA A 79 12.03 4.90 4.53
CA ALA A 79 11.10 3.83 4.17
C ALA A 79 11.84 2.68 3.46
N PHE A 80 12.75 3.00 2.54
CA PHE A 80 13.60 2.02 1.86
C PHE A 80 14.55 1.28 2.81
N GLU A 81 15.15 2.00 3.74
CA GLU A 81 16.00 1.40 4.78
C GLU A 81 15.19 0.40 5.64
N GLY A 82 13.98 0.79 6.05
CA GLY A 82 13.07 -0.08 6.78
C GLY A 82 12.67 -1.32 5.99
N LEU A 83 12.40 -1.19 4.68
CA LEU A 83 12.08 -2.32 3.79
C LEU A 83 13.25 -3.28 3.67
N ASN A 84 14.45 -2.76 3.39
CA ASN A 84 15.65 -3.57 3.25
C ASN A 84 15.96 -4.37 4.52
N ASN A 85 15.83 -3.72 5.69
CA ASN A 85 16.00 -4.40 6.98
C ASN A 85 14.93 -5.45 7.26
N ALA A 86 13.67 -5.17 6.91
CA ALA A 86 12.58 -6.11 7.10
C ALA A 86 12.79 -7.40 6.28
N GLY A 87 13.24 -7.25 5.04
CA GLY A 87 13.66 -8.36 4.18
C GLY A 87 14.74 -9.23 4.82
N HIS A 88 15.79 -8.60 5.34
CA HIS A 88 16.89 -9.29 6.01
C HIS A 88 16.46 -10.04 7.29
N LEU A 89 15.61 -9.42 8.12
CA LEU A 89 15.21 -10.00 9.40
C LEU A 89 14.21 -11.16 9.26
N ASN A 90 13.48 -11.20 8.14
CA ASN A 90 12.49 -12.22 7.80
C ASN A 90 11.53 -12.56 8.97
N LEU A 91 10.88 -11.53 9.52
CA LEU A 91 9.92 -11.65 10.63
C LEU A 91 8.48 -11.50 10.13
N PRO A 92 7.48 -12.04 10.86
CA PRO A 92 6.07 -11.76 10.60
C PRO A 92 5.77 -10.26 10.73
N PHE A 93 5.71 -9.59 9.58
CA PHE A 93 5.62 -8.12 9.46
C PHE A 93 4.87 -7.78 8.18
N THR A 94 3.94 -6.83 8.22
CA THR A 94 3.18 -6.45 7.02
C THR A 94 3.32 -4.97 6.73
N VAL A 95 3.71 -4.65 5.50
CA VAL A 95 3.64 -3.30 4.94
C VAL A 95 2.40 -3.22 4.06
N VAL A 96 1.57 -2.22 4.28
CA VAL A 96 0.42 -1.89 3.44
C VAL A 96 0.72 -0.57 2.75
N LEU A 97 0.95 -0.64 1.45
CA LEU A 97 1.07 0.54 0.60
C LEU A 97 -0.34 1.01 0.23
N ASN A 98 -0.70 2.21 0.67
CA ASN A 98 -1.84 2.96 0.17
C ASN A 98 -1.38 3.84 -1.00
N ASP A 99 -1.55 3.34 -2.21
CA ASP A 99 -1.22 4.03 -3.44
C ASP A 99 -2.43 4.81 -3.98
N ASN A 100 -2.28 6.13 -4.13
CA ASN A 100 -3.32 7.00 -4.68
C ASN A 100 -2.76 8.06 -5.65
N GLU A 101 -1.54 7.87 -6.13
CA GLU A 101 -0.71 8.76 -6.99
C GLU A 101 -0.42 10.17 -6.43
N MET A 102 -0.78 10.45 -5.17
CA MET A 102 -0.81 11.82 -4.64
C MET A 102 -0.02 11.97 -3.34
N SER A 103 1.02 12.80 -3.36
CA SER A 103 1.51 13.51 -2.17
C SER A 103 0.70 14.82 -1.99
N ILE A 104 1.22 15.82 -1.28
CA ILE A 104 0.65 17.18 -1.27
C ILE A 104 0.57 17.73 -2.71
N SER A 105 1.50 17.31 -3.58
CA SER A 105 1.53 17.45 -5.05
C SER A 105 1.67 16.06 -5.70
N PRO A 106 1.52 15.90 -7.04
CA PRO A 106 1.75 14.61 -7.70
C PRO A 106 3.09 13.99 -7.30
N ASN A 107 3.12 12.68 -7.08
CA ASN A 107 4.34 12.02 -6.63
C ASN A 107 5.46 12.15 -7.68
N VAL A 108 6.66 12.50 -7.22
CA VAL A 108 7.86 12.59 -8.07
C VAL A 108 8.84 11.49 -7.71
N GLY A 109 9.58 10.97 -8.69
CA GLY A 109 10.60 9.93 -8.48
C GLY A 109 10.38 8.68 -9.32
N ALA A 110 11.41 7.83 -9.39
CA ALA A 110 11.38 6.59 -10.18
C ALA A 110 10.36 5.57 -9.64
N LEU A 111 10.20 5.50 -8.31
CA LEU A 111 9.21 4.63 -7.67
C LEU A 111 7.77 5.09 -7.97
N SER A 112 7.52 6.40 -7.99
CA SER A 112 6.22 6.97 -8.33
C SER A 112 5.82 6.63 -9.76
N LYS A 113 6.74 6.85 -10.72
CA LYS A 113 6.54 6.45 -12.13
C LYS A 113 6.32 4.95 -12.31
N TYR A 114 6.92 4.14 -11.43
CA TYR A 114 6.75 2.70 -11.42
C TYR A 114 5.35 2.31 -10.91
N LEU A 115 4.89 2.91 -9.81
CA LEU A 115 3.54 2.70 -9.28
C LEU A 115 2.43 3.20 -10.26
N ASP A 116 2.61 4.37 -10.88
CA ASP A 116 1.68 4.94 -11.88
C ASP A 116 1.41 3.97 -13.06
N LYS A 117 2.43 3.19 -13.46
CA LYS A 117 2.28 2.18 -14.54
C LYS A 117 1.38 1.02 -14.13
N VAL A 118 1.52 0.52 -12.89
CA VAL A 118 0.67 -0.56 -12.34
C VAL A 118 -0.81 -0.20 -12.39
N ARG A 119 -1.12 1.07 -12.11
CA ARG A 119 -2.51 1.55 -12.10
C ARG A 119 -3.08 1.74 -13.50
N THR A 120 -2.26 2.21 -14.45
CA THR A 120 -2.69 2.50 -15.81
C THR A 120 -3.24 1.25 -16.51
N ASP A 121 -2.66 0.07 -16.24
CA ASP A 121 -3.14 -1.23 -16.74
C ASP A 121 -4.59 -1.57 -16.31
N ARG A 122 -5.08 -0.98 -15.21
CA ARG A 122 -6.45 -1.20 -14.71
C ARG A 122 -7.47 -0.16 -15.17
N THR A 123 -7.04 0.94 -15.80
CA THR A 123 -7.97 1.97 -16.28
C THR A 123 -8.56 1.54 -17.64
N TYR A 124 -9.46 0.56 -17.58
CA TYR A 124 -10.11 -0.14 -18.69
C TYR A 124 -10.82 0.78 -19.71
N ASN A 125 -11.06 2.05 -19.36
CA ASN A 125 -11.88 2.96 -20.16
C ASN A 125 -11.16 3.56 -21.37
N LYS A 126 -9.84 3.85 -21.30
CA LYS A 126 -9.08 4.34 -22.46
C LYS A 126 -8.76 3.23 -23.47
N ALA A 127 -8.50 2.02 -22.97
CA ALA A 127 -8.28 0.85 -23.81
C ALA A 127 -9.50 0.54 -24.69
N LYS A 128 -10.72 0.77 -24.18
CA LYS A 128 -11.96 0.49 -24.92
C LYS A 128 -12.15 1.43 -26.13
N ASP A 129 -11.84 2.71 -25.97
CA ASP A 129 -11.94 3.70 -27.04
C ASP A 129 -10.84 3.49 -28.11
N GLU A 130 -9.62 3.16 -27.69
CA GLU A 130 -8.54 2.76 -28.61
C GLU A 130 -8.86 1.45 -29.32
N LEU A 131 -9.38 0.44 -28.61
CA LEU A 131 -9.74 -0.83 -29.22
C LEU A 131 -10.88 -0.69 -30.22
N ALA A 132 -11.85 0.20 -29.95
CA ALA A 132 -12.91 0.56 -30.90
C ALA A 132 -12.37 1.28 -32.14
N ALA A 133 -11.41 2.20 -31.97
CA ALA A 133 -10.74 2.87 -33.08
C ALA A 133 -9.85 1.92 -33.90
N MET A 134 -9.23 0.93 -33.25
CA MET A 134 -8.39 -0.10 -33.87
C MET A 134 -9.21 -1.15 -34.61
N THR A 135 -10.32 -1.63 -34.04
CA THR A 135 -11.26 -2.54 -34.73
C THR A 135 -11.87 -1.91 -35.97
N ALA A 136 -12.03 -0.57 -35.98
CA ALA A 136 -12.53 0.16 -37.15
C ALA A 136 -11.47 0.37 -38.25
N ARG A 137 -10.17 0.20 -37.97
CA ARG A 137 -9.07 0.55 -38.89
C ARG A 137 -8.16 -0.61 -39.27
N LEU A 138 -8.09 -1.67 -38.46
CA LEU A 138 -7.15 -2.77 -38.64
C LEU A 138 -7.84 -4.06 -39.10
N PRO A 139 -7.23 -4.84 -40.01
CA PRO A 139 -7.65 -6.20 -40.30
C PRO A 139 -7.59 -7.08 -39.04
N GLN A 140 -8.43 -8.12 -38.97
CA GLN A 140 -8.53 -8.99 -37.78
C GLN A 140 -7.19 -9.60 -37.32
N GLY A 141 -6.26 -9.87 -38.25
CA GLY A 141 -4.94 -10.41 -37.93
C GLY A 141 -4.01 -9.41 -37.22
N GLU A 142 -4.01 -8.14 -37.63
CA GLU A 142 -3.17 -7.10 -37.00
C GLU A 142 -3.71 -6.71 -35.63
N LEU A 143 -5.03 -6.69 -35.47
CA LEU A 143 -5.69 -6.48 -34.19
C LEU A 143 -5.30 -7.55 -33.15
N LEU A 144 -5.27 -8.82 -33.54
CA LEU A 144 -4.84 -9.94 -32.68
C LEU A 144 -3.37 -9.81 -32.26
N VAL A 145 -2.50 -9.40 -33.18
CA VAL A 145 -1.07 -9.18 -32.89
C VAL A 145 -0.88 -8.03 -31.90
N GLU A 146 -1.63 -6.94 -32.05
CA GLU A 146 -1.49 -5.77 -31.18
C GLU A 146 -2.10 -6.00 -29.78
N LEU A 147 -3.25 -6.69 -29.70
CA LEU A 147 -3.81 -7.19 -28.44
C LEU A 147 -2.83 -8.12 -27.72
N GLY A 148 -2.22 -9.05 -28.44
CA GLY A 148 -1.21 -9.96 -27.90
C GLY A 148 0.03 -9.22 -27.38
N LYS A 149 0.50 -8.17 -28.09
CA LYS A 149 1.61 -7.31 -27.64
C LYS A 149 1.24 -6.56 -26.35
N ARG A 150 0.07 -5.90 -26.31
CA ARG A 150 -0.40 -5.17 -25.12
C ARG A 150 -0.53 -6.08 -23.91
N MET A 151 -1.17 -7.25 -24.06
CA MET A 151 -1.26 -8.23 -22.97
C MET A 151 0.12 -8.71 -22.50
N LYS A 152 1.05 -8.97 -23.43
CA LYS A 152 2.42 -9.37 -23.10
C LYS A 152 3.18 -8.29 -22.33
N ASP A 153 2.98 -7.02 -22.68
CA ASP A 153 3.66 -5.90 -22.04
C ASP A 153 3.08 -5.61 -20.64
N SER A 154 1.75 -5.63 -20.47
CA SER A 154 1.12 -5.52 -19.14
C SER A 154 1.49 -6.69 -18.21
N LEU A 155 1.54 -7.92 -18.74
CA LEU A 155 2.00 -9.08 -17.97
C LEU A 155 3.47 -8.95 -17.56
N LYS A 156 4.35 -8.50 -18.47
CA LYS A 156 5.74 -8.24 -18.15
C LYS A 156 5.87 -7.18 -17.07
N GLU A 157 5.18 -6.05 -17.22
CA GLU A 157 5.20 -4.99 -16.23
C GLU A 157 4.72 -5.55 -14.88
N PHE A 158 3.56 -6.20 -14.77
CA PHE A 158 3.10 -6.81 -13.52
C PHE A 158 4.13 -7.77 -12.88
N VAL A 159 4.78 -8.62 -13.68
CA VAL A 159 5.84 -9.52 -13.22
C VAL A 159 7.03 -8.73 -12.65
N TYR A 160 7.52 -7.70 -13.34
CA TYR A 160 8.55 -6.81 -12.81
C TYR A 160 8.09 -6.13 -11.52
N HIS A 161 6.80 -5.78 -11.41
CA HIS A 161 6.20 -5.12 -10.26
C HIS A 161 6.22 -5.96 -8.98
N ALA A 162 5.88 -7.24 -9.08
CA ALA A 162 6.00 -8.19 -7.98
C ALA A 162 7.47 -8.50 -7.64
N MET A 163 8.33 -8.63 -8.65
CA MET A 163 9.72 -9.04 -8.48
C MET A 163 10.51 -8.12 -7.55
N ILE A 164 10.35 -6.79 -7.58
CA ILE A 164 11.18 -5.93 -6.70
C ILE A 164 10.96 -6.19 -5.22
N TRP A 165 9.72 -6.53 -4.84
CA TRP A 165 9.37 -6.76 -3.44
C TRP A 165 9.83 -8.15 -3.00
N GLU A 166 9.71 -9.14 -3.89
CA GLU A 166 10.21 -10.50 -3.69
C GLU A 166 11.74 -10.52 -3.56
N GLU A 167 12.47 -9.73 -4.37
CA GLU A 167 13.92 -9.56 -4.26
C GLU A 167 14.33 -8.88 -2.95
N LEU A 168 13.46 -8.02 -2.39
CA LEU A 168 13.60 -7.47 -1.04
C LEU A 168 13.17 -8.46 0.05
N GLY A 169 12.80 -9.69 -0.29
CA GLY A 169 12.43 -10.76 0.65
C GLY A 169 10.97 -10.74 1.12
N PHE A 170 10.10 -9.94 0.49
CA PHE A 170 8.68 -9.87 0.84
C PHE A 170 7.83 -10.84 0.02
N THR A 171 6.82 -11.43 0.65
CA THR A 171 5.67 -11.97 -0.07
C THR A 171 4.80 -10.81 -0.55
N TYR A 172 4.58 -10.68 -1.86
CA TYR A 172 3.78 -9.60 -2.44
C TYR A 172 2.31 -10.02 -2.61
N ILE A 173 1.38 -9.14 -2.20
CA ILE A 173 -0.07 -9.31 -2.38
C ILE A 173 -0.64 -8.03 -3.00
N GLY A 174 -1.03 -8.09 -4.28
CA GLY A 174 -1.71 -6.98 -4.95
C GLY A 174 -1.37 -6.84 -6.44
N PRO A 175 -1.73 -5.71 -7.06
CA PRO A 175 -2.51 -4.62 -6.48
C PRO A 175 -3.97 -5.03 -6.21
N ILE A 176 -4.53 -4.62 -5.08
CA ILE A 176 -5.94 -4.82 -4.72
C ILE A 176 -6.71 -3.50 -4.74
N ASP A 177 -8.01 -3.54 -5.03
CA ASP A 177 -8.88 -2.35 -4.93
C ASP A 177 -9.14 -2.03 -3.46
N GLY A 178 -8.61 -0.90 -2.98
CA GLY A 178 -8.78 -0.46 -1.61
C GLY A 178 -10.17 0.03 -1.25
N HIS A 179 -11.09 0.11 -2.22
CA HIS A 179 -12.50 0.41 -1.98
C HIS A 179 -13.39 -0.82 -1.95
N ASP A 180 -12.87 -2.01 -2.27
CA ASP A 180 -13.57 -3.27 -2.07
C ASP A 180 -13.16 -3.90 -0.73
N ILE A 181 -14.07 -3.83 0.25
CA ILE A 181 -13.84 -4.36 1.60
C ILE A 181 -13.61 -5.88 1.57
N ARG A 182 -14.23 -6.63 0.65
CA ARG A 182 -14.09 -8.08 0.60
C ARG A 182 -12.68 -8.46 0.14
N ASP A 183 -12.20 -7.83 -0.93
CA ASP A 183 -10.84 -8.02 -1.42
C ASP A 183 -9.80 -7.65 -0.36
N MET A 184 -10.02 -6.53 0.35
CA MET A 184 -9.15 -6.10 1.45
C MET A 184 -9.13 -7.13 2.59
N VAL A 185 -10.29 -7.64 3.00
CA VAL A 185 -10.39 -8.66 4.07
C VAL A 185 -9.67 -9.94 3.65
N ASP A 186 -9.85 -10.40 2.43
CA ASP A 186 -9.22 -11.63 1.95
C ASP A 186 -7.71 -11.49 1.77
N ALA A 187 -7.23 -10.32 1.32
CA ALA A 187 -5.80 -10.01 1.29
C ALA A 187 -5.18 -9.99 2.70
N PHE A 188 -5.85 -9.38 3.69
CA PHE A 188 -5.35 -9.38 5.07
C PHE A 188 -5.40 -10.76 5.73
N LYS A 189 -6.41 -11.59 5.41
CA LYS A 189 -6.41 -13.00 5.84
C LYS A 189 -5.21 -13.73 5.28
N GLN A 190 -4.93 -13.60 3.98
CA GLN A 190 -3.75 -14.21 3.36
C GLN A 190 -2.45 -13.71 4.02
N ALA A 191 -2.28 -12.40 4.16
CA ALA A 191 -1.12 -11.80 4.82
C ALA A 191 -0.93 -12.34 6.26
N SER A 192 -2.03 -12.58 6.99
CA SER A 192 -2.00 -13.11 8.35
C SER A 192 -1.55 -14.57 8.48
N GLN A 193 -1.45 -15.32 7.38
CA GLN A 193 -0.95 -16.70 7.38
C GLN A 193 0.54 -16.79 7.05
N VAL A 194 1.15 -15.72 6.52
CA VAL A 194 2.56 -15.70 6.14
C VAL A 194 3.44 -15.52 7.39
N GLU A 195 4.48 -16.34 7.54
CA GLU A 195 5.44 -16.26 8.66
C GLU A 195 6.61 -15.28 8.40
N GLY A 196 6.81 -14.87 7.14
CA GLY A 196 7.77 -13.84 6.73
C GLY A 196 7.14 -12.46 6.52
N PRO A 197 7.90 -11.50 5.97
CA PRO A 197 7.42 -10.16 5.70
C PRO A 197 6.50 -10.14 4.47
N VAL A 198 5.45 -9.34 4.53
CA VAL A 198 4.40 -9.23 3.49
C VAL A 198 4.28 -7.79 3.03
N PHE A 199 4.19 -7.59 1.72
CA PHE A 199 3.92 -6.30 1.10
C PHE A 199 2.55 -6.33 0.42
N VAL A 200 1.56 -5.64 1.00
CA VAL A 200 0.21 -5.52 0.44
C VAL A 200 0.11 -4.21 -0.32
N HIS A 201 -0.13 -4.28 -1.62
CA HIS A 201 -0.27 -3.10 -2.48
C HIS A 201 -1.75 -2.79 -2.73
N VAL A 202 -2.21 -1.66 -2.19
CA VAL A 202 -3.61 -1.23 -2.21
C VAL A 202 -3.75 0.02 -3.04
N ILE A 203 -4.59 -0.02 -4.08
CA ILE A 203 -4.93 1.14 -4.91
C ILE A 203 -6.15 1.83 -4.32
N THR A 204 -6.05 3.13 -4.04
CA THR A 204 -7.16 3.95 -3.58
C THR A 204 -7.36 5.20 -4.42
N GLN A 205 -8.37 5.99 -4.08
CA GLN A 205 -8.71 7.26 -4.72
C GLN A 205 -8.75 8.31 -3.62
N LYS A 206 -7.85 9.29 -3.70
CA LYS A 206 -7.84 10.42 -2.76
C LYS A 206 -9.13 11.21 -2.88
N GLY A 207 -9.77 11.50 -1.75
CA GLY A 207 -11.05 12.22 -1.71
C GLY A 207 -12.27 11.39 -2.15
N LYS A 208 -12.18 10.06 -2.21
CA LYS A 208 -13.34 9.21 -2.53
C LYS A 208 -14.57 9.56 -1.67
N GLY A 209 -15.71 9.80 -2.33
CA GLY A 209 -16.97 10.11 -1.67
C GLY A 209 -17.19 11.59 -1.35
N TYR A 210 -16.27 12.46 -1.78
CA TYR A 210 -16.41 13.92 -1.80
C TYR A 210 -16.41 14.43 -3.23
#